data_AF-A0A951KY75-F1
#
_entry.id   AF-A0A951KY75-F1
#
_cell.length_a   1.000
_cell.length_b   1.000
_cell.length_c   1.000
_cell.angle_alpha   90.00
_cell.angle_beta   90.00
_cell.angle_gamma   90.00
#
_symmetry.space_group_name_H-M   'P 1'
#
loop_
_entity.id
_entity.type
_entity.pdbx_description
1 polymer ?
#
loop_
_entity_poly.entity_id
_entity_poly.type
_entity_poly.pdbx_seq_one_letter_code
_entity_poly.pdbx_strand_id
1 'polypeptide(L)'
;MNWTENEIRWGEKVSQLTGGAHFIINTADNGHGPLLNPHPVKQGNEDLCNPPGRGAGPPTTTSTGHSAVDAFMWVHVPGMSSGKCNGGTPPGTFWLARALTEARNANARLGPHYPSRPY
;
A
#
# COMPACT_ATOMS: atom_id res chain seq x y z
N MET A 1 6.68 -4.39 -6.13
CA MET A 1 5.40 -4.92 -5.59
C MET A 1 5.43 -4.99 -4.10
N ASN A 2 4.59 -4.16 -3.48
CA ASN A 2 5.25 -3.04 -2.83
C ASN A 2 4.83 -2.81 -1.37
N TRP A 3 5.53 -3.52 -0.51
CA TRP A 3 6.13 -2.84 0.64
C TRP A 3 6.64 -1.44 0.26
N THR A 4 6.45 -0.46 1.14
CA THR A 4 6.89 0.93 0.91
C THR A 4 8.34 0.99 0.43
N GLU A 5 9.24 0.17 0.98
CA GLU A 5 10.65 0.10 0.55
C GLU A 5 10.85 -0.28 -0.92
N ASN A 6 9.97 -1.11 -1.48
CA ASN A 6 10.03 -1.52 -2.88
C ASN A 6 9.51 -0.39 -3.78
N GLU A 7 8.47 0.33 -3.35
CA GLU A 7 8.01 1.53 -4.08
C GLU A 7 9.06 2.62 -4.09
N ILE A 8 9.73 2.87 -2.97
CA ILE A 8 10.82 3.84 -2.89
C ILE A 8 11.90 3.51 -3.92
N ARG A 9 12.43 2.28 -3.90
CA ARG A 9 13.48 1.84 -4.83
C ARG A 9 13.05 1.91 -6.29
N TRP A 10 11.78 1.63 -6.57
CA TRP A 10 11.24 1.70 -7.92
C TRP A 10 11.08 3.16 -8.39
N GLY A 11 10.45 4.00 -7.58
CA GLY A 11 10.25 5.41 -7.87
C GLY A 11 11.57 6.17 -7.98
N GLU A 12 12.60 5.85 -7.20
CA GLU A 12 13.93 6.43 -7.32
C GLU A 12 14.56 6.12 -8.70
N LYS A 13 14.38 4.90 -9.23
CA LYS A 13 14.83 4.55 -10.59
C LYS A 13 14.07 5.34 -11.65
N VAL A 14 12.76 5.48 -11.49
CA VAL A 14 11.93 6.29 -12.41
C VAL A 14 12.32 7.76 -12.35
N SER A 15 12.56 8.29 -11.15
CA SER A 15 13.03 9.66 -10.91
C SER A 15 14.33 9.92 -11.67
N GLN A 16 15.32 9.02 -11.58
CA GLN A 16 16.57 9.13 -12.34
C GLN A 16 16.34 9.16 -13.85
N LEU A 17 15.45 8.31 -14.38
CA LEU A 17 15.13 8.25 -15.81
C LEU A 17 14.32 9.47 -16.31
N THR A 18 13.71 10.23 -15.41
CA THR A 18 12.83 11.37 -15.74
C THR A 18 13.44 12.71 -15.37
N GLY A 19 14.76 12.77 -15.11
CA GLY A 19 15.45 14.02 -14.80
C GLY A 19 15.27 14.50 -13.36
N GLY A 20 15.02 13.59 -12.42
CA GLY A 20 14.84 13.89 -11.01
C GLY A 20 13.40 14.21 -10.61
N ALA A 21 12.40 13.65 -11.30
CA ALA A 21 11.01 13.87 -10.93
C ALA A 21 10.74 13.37 -9.50
N HIS A 22 10.02 14.17 -8.73
CA HIS A 22 9.56 13.79 -7.39
C HIS A 22 8.27 12.97 -7.48
N PHE A 23 8.00 12.20 -6.43
CA PHE A 23 6.81 11.35 -6.37
C PHE A 23 6.32 11.16 -4.93
N ILE A 24 5.06 10.72 -4.82
CA ILE A 24 4.46 10.28 -3.56
C ILE A 24 4.30 8.76 -3.57
N ILE A 25 4.19 8.15 -2.39
CA ILE A 25 3.89 6.73 -2.24
C ILE A 25 2.56 6.55 -1.53
N ASN A 26 1.64 5.83 -2.16
CA ASN A 26 0.40 5.43 -1.52
C ASN A 26 0.68 4.37 -0.44
N THR A 27 0.34 4.69 0.81
CA THR A 27 0.56 3.81 1.98
C THR A 27 -0.74 3.43 2.67
N ALA A 28 -1.89 3.64 2.02
CA ALA A 28 -3.21 3.45 2.61
C ALA A 28 -3.50 2.03 3.12
N ASP A 29 -2.92 0.99 2.52
CA ASP A 29 -3.25 -0.41 2.80
C ASP A 29 -2.02 -1.36 2.82
N ASN A 30 -0.79 -0.83 2.89
CA ASN A 30 0.43 -1.61 2.70
C ASN A 30 1.21 -1.97 3.98
N GLY A 31 0.63 -1.79 5.18
CA GLY A 31 1.30 -2.06 6.46
C GLY A 31 1.70 -3.52 6.70
N HIS A 32 1.03 -4.45 6.01
CA HIS A 32 1.36 -5.89 6.00
C HIS A 32 1.95 -6.36 4.66
N GLY A 33 2.29 -5.43 3.77
CA GLY A 33 2.75 -5.74 2.41
C GLY A 33 1.65 -6.36 1.54
N PRO A 34 2.01 -6.83 0.33
CA PRO A 34 1.06 -7.37 -0.62
C PRO A 34 0.61 -8.80 -0.26
N LEU A 35 -0.61 -9.16 -0.69
CA LEU A 35 -1.05 -10.56 -0.73
C LEU A 35 -0.67 -11.15 -2.09
N LEU A 36 0.21 -12.15 -2.10
CA LEU A 36 0.67 -12.77 -3.34
C LEU A 36 -0.34 -13.79 -3.87
N ASN A 37 -0.55 -13.80 -5.19
CA ASN A 37 -1.39 -14.80 -5.83
C ASN A 37 -0.67 -16.15 -5.95
N PRO A 38 -1.39 -17.28 -5.81
CA PRO A 38 -0.79 -18.62 -5.97
C PRO A 38 -0.38 -18.93 -7.41
N HIS A 39 -1.01 -18.28 -8.41
CA HIS A 39 -0.71 -18.48 -9.83
C HIS A 39 -0.39 -17.16 -10.54
N PRO A 40 0.80 -16.58 -10.28
CA PRO A 40 1.12 -15.20 -10.66
C PRO A 40 1.10 -14.94 -12.17
N VAL A 41 1.42 -15.95 -13.00
CA VAL A 41 1.36 -15.84 -14.47
C VAL A 41 -0.05 -15.59 -14.98
N LYS A 42 -1.07 -16.11 -14.30
CA LYS A 42 -2.48 -15.99 -14.73
C LYS A 42 -3.24 -14.90 -13.98
N GLN A 43 -2.84 -14.61 -12.76
CA GLN A 43 -3.58 -13.76 -11.82
C GLN A 43 -2.90 -12.41 -11.57
N GLY A 44 -1.68 -12.21 -12.10
CA GLY A 44 -0.79 -11.14 -11.65
C GLY A 44 -0.08 -11.52 -10.35
N ASN A 45 1.01 -10.82 -10.02
CA ASN A 45 1.87 -11.20 -8.88
C ASN A 45 1.16 -11.09 -7.51
N GLU A 46 0.22 -10.15 -7.38
CA GLU A 46 -0.47 -9.85 -6.13
C GLU A 46 -1.97 -9.65 -6.34
N ASP A 47 -2.75 -9.92 -5.31
CA ASP A 47 -4.18 -9.63 -5.28
C ASP A 47 -4.38 -8.12 -5.04
N LEU A 48 -4.92 -7.45 -6.06
CA LEU A 48 -5.21 -6.01 -6.06
C LEU A 48 -6.67 -5.72 -5.70
N CYS A 49 -7.52 -6.74 -5.58
CA CYS A 49 -8.96 -6.57 -5.43
C CYS A 49 -9.40 -6.99 -4.04
N ASN A 50 -9.56 -6.00 -3.15
CA ASN A 50 -9.89 -6.23 -1.74
C ASN A 50 -9.09 -7.37 -1.07
N PRO A 51 -7.75 -7.44 -1.20
CA PRO A 51 -6.98 -8.51 -0.58
C PRO A 51 -7.24 -8.56 0.94
N PRO A 52 -7.53 -9.74 1.52
CA PRO A 52 -7.70 -9.90 2.96
C PRO A 52 -6.36 -9.76 3.70
N GLY A 53 -6.43 -9.49 5.01
CA GLY A 53 -5.25 -9.44 5.89
C GLY A 53 -4.34 -8.22 5.70
N ARG A 54 -4.75 -7.26 4.88
CA ARG A 54 -4.08 -5.96 4.75
C ARG A 54 -4.29 -5.10 5.98
N GLY A 55 -3.45 -4.07 6.10
CA GLY A 55 -3.47 -3.11 7.20
C GLY A 55 -3.01 -1.75 6.70
N ALA A 56 -3.49 -0.68 7.34
CA ALA A 56 -3.03 0.67 7.02
C ALA A 56 -1.50 0.77 7.24
N GLY A 57 -0.80 1.39 6.29
CA GLY A 57 0.64 1.56 6.32
C GLY A 57 1.10 2.73 7.18
N PRO A 58 2.31 3.27 6.91
CA PRO A 58 2.77 4.53 7.48
C PRO A 58 1.71 5.64 7.33
N PRO A 59 1.48 6.50 8.34
CA PRO A 59 0.58 7.63 8.20
C PRO A 59 1.11 8.65 7.19
N THR A 60 0.24 9.52 6.71
CA THR A 60 0.65 10.62 5.82
C THR A 60 1.75 11.45 6.46
N THR A 61 2.89 11.59 5.78
CA THR A 61 4.06 12.33 6.27
C THR A 61 4.95 12.77 5.11
N THR A 62 5.59 13.93 5.25
CA THR A 62 6.67 14.40 4.38
C THR A 62 8.05 14.01 4.90
N SER A 63 8.14 13.46 6.12
CA SER A 63 9.38 12.95 6.71
C SER A 63 9.68 11.54 6.21
N THR A 64 9.91 11.40 4.90
CA THR A 64 10.12 10.09 4.23
C THR A 64 11.54 9.57 4.37
N GLY A 65 12.52 10.48 4.51
CA GLY A 65 13.95 10.14 4.50
C GLY A 65 14.54 9.90 3.10
N HIS A 66 13.75 10.11 2.04
CA HIS A 66 14.16 9.88 0.65
C HIS A 66 13.94 11.15 -0.17
N SER A 67 15.01 11.67 -0.78
CA SER A 67 15.00 13.00 -1.42
C SER A 67 14.02 13.14 -2.58
N ALA A 68 13.74 12.06 -3.32
CA ALA A 68 12.78 12.05 -4.42
C ALA A 68 11.34 11.72 -3.97
N VAL A 69 11.13 11.35 -2.70
CA VAL A 69 9.82 10.97 -2.17
C VAL A 69 9.24 12.13 -1.36
N ASP A 70 8.33 12.89 -1.95
CA ASP A 70 7.72 14.07 -1.32
C ASP A 70 6.90 13.70 -0.09
N ALA A 71 6.15 12.60 -0.17
CA ALA A 71 5.30 12.15 0.92
C ALA A 71 4.98 10.65 0.84
N PHE A 72 4.80 10.05 2.01
CA PHE A 72 3.86 8.94 2.15
C PHE A 72 2.47 9.55 2.30
N MET A 73 1.50 9.05 1.54
CA MET A 73 0.15 9.58 1.56
C MET A 73 -0.88 8.45 1.44
N TRP A 74 -2.02 8.58 2.10
CA TRP A 74 -3.16 7.70 1.84
C TRP A 74 -3.97 8.27 0.68
N VAL A 75 -3.58 7.90 -0.53
CA VAL A 75 -4.27 8.34 -1.76
C VAL A 75 -5.57 7.58 -1.91
N HIS A 76 -5.55 6.27 -1.63
CA HIS A 76 -6.76 5.49 -1.46
C HIS A 76 -7.36 5.74 -0.08
N VAL A 77 -8.69 5.82 0.00
CA VAL A 77 -9.38 5.96 1.29
C VAL A 77 -9.46 4.58 1.95
N PRO A 78 -8.83 4.34 3.11
CA PRO A 78 -8.96 3.07 3.82
C PRO A 78 -10.44 2.72 4.05
N GLY A 79 -10.80 1.46 3.81
CA GLY A 79 -12.17 0.98 3.83
C GLY A 79 -12.94 1.12 2.53
N MET A 80 -12.45 1.84 1.52
CA MET A 80 -13.11 1.90 0.22
C MET A 80 -12.84 0.62 -0.58
N SER A 81 -13.91 -0.01 -1.09
CA SER A 81 -13.81 -1.27 -1.86
C SER A 81 -13.22 -1.05 -3.24
N SER A 82 -12.35 -1.97 -3.68
CA SER A 82 -11.82 -2.03 -5.06
C SER A 82 -12.72 -2.84 -6.01
N GLY A 83 -13.77 -3.51 -5.51
CA GLY A 83 -14.68 -4.31 -6.34
C GLY A 83 -15.45 -5.38 -5.57
N LYS A 84 -16.21 -6.24 -6.27
CA LYS A 84 -17.02 -7.30 -5.63
C LYS A 84 -16.26 -8.56 -5.21
N CYS A 85 -14.96 -8.62 -5.50
CA CYS A 85 -14.02 -9.65 -5.07
C CYS A 85 -13.95 -9.76 -3.54
N ASN A 86 -13.61 -10.94 -3.03
CA ASN A 86 -13.37 -11.19 -1.60
C ASN A 86 -14.53 -10.73 -0.69
N GLY A 87 -15.78 -10.80 -1.18
CA GLY A 87 -16.98 -10.37 -0.45
C GLY A 87 -17.20 -8.86 -0.41
N GLY A 88 -16.48 -8.10 -1.24
CA GLY A 88 -16.52 -6.66 -1.27
C GLY A 88 -17.82 -6.06 -1.83
N THR A 89 -18.07 -4.82 -1.44
CA THR A 89 -19.12 -3.96 -2.00
C THR A 89 -18.72 -3.48 -3.41
N PRO A 90 -19.63 -2.85 -4.19
CA PRO A 90 -19.25 -2.20 -5.44
C PRO A 90 -18.03 -1.27 -5.28
N PRO A 91 -17.21 -1.11 -6.32
CA PRO A 91 -16.00 -0.28 -6.25
C PRO A 91 -16.36 1.17 -5.88
N GLY A 92 -15.50 1.80 -5.09
CA GLY A 92 -15.72 3.18 -4.60
C GLY A 92 -16.73 3.30 -3.45
N THR A 93 -17.38 2.20 -3.05
CA THR A 93 -18.28 2.19 -1.90
C THR A 93 -17.47 2.02 -0.61
N PHE A 94 -17.79 2.83 0.41
CA PHE A 94 -17.20 2.65 1.74
C PHE A 94 -17.70 1.36 2.39
N TRP A 95 -16.76 0.51 2.80
CA TRP A 95 -17.02 -0.79 3.39
C TRP A 95 -16.45 -0.81 4.81
N LEU A 96 -17.32 -0.56 5.79
CA LEU A 96 -16.94 -0.41 7.20
C LEU A 96 -16.14 -1.61 7.74
N ALA A 97 -16.54 -2.84 7.40
CA ALA A 97 -15.83 -4.04 7.87
C ALA A 97 -14.37 -4.10 7.38
N ARG A 98 -14.11 -3.63 6.15
CA ARG A 98 -12.76 -3.49 5.62
C ARG A 98 -11.98 -2.42 6.38
N ALA A 99 -12.57 -1.23 6.58
CA ALA A 99 -11.94 -0.14 7.31
C ALA A 99 -11.50 -0.58 8.72
N LEU A 100 -12.38 -1.28 9.44
CA LEU A 100 -12.09 -1.81 10.77
C LEU A 100 -10.98 -2.86 10.76
N THR A 101 -10.92 -3.69 9.72
CA THR A 101 -9.84 -4.69 9.57
C THR A 101 -8.51 -4.01 9.28
N GLU A 102 -8.49 -3.06 8.36
CA GLU A 102 -7.28 -2.30 8.00
C GLU A 102 -6.74 -1.50 9.19
N ALA A 103 -7.63 -0.93 10.01
CA ALA A 103 -7.27 -0.24 11.25
C ALA A 103 -6.70 -1.20 12.31
N ARG A 104 -7.32 -2.37 12.52
CA ARG A 104 -6.82 -3.38 13.48
C ARG A 104 -5.45 -3.94 13.10
N ASN A 105 -5.17 -4.01 11.80
CA ASN A 105 -3.90 -4.49 11.27
C ASN A 105 -2.92 -3.34 10.95
N ALA A 106 -3.18 -2.12 11.42
CA ALA A 106 -2.37 -0.97 11.03
C ALA A 106 -0.93 -1.11 11.52
N ASN A 107 0.04 -0.81 10.64
CA ASN A 107 1.46 -1.03 10.90
C ASN A 107 2.36 -0.12 10.04
N ALA A 108 3.26 0.65 10.68
CA ALA A 108 4.20 1.57 10.02
C ALA A 108 5.41 0.88 9.37
N ARG A 109 5.38 -0.44 9.27
CA ARG A 109 6.47 -1.23 8.71
C ARG A 109 6.64 -0.95 7.21
N LEU A 110 7.84 -0.53 6.82
CA LEU A 110 8.15 -0.21 5.42
C LEU A 110 8.46 -1.44 4.55
N GLY A 111 8.83 -2.57 5.15
CA GLY A 111 9.29 -3.77 4.44
C GLY A 111 9.56 -4.97 5.36
N PRO A 112 9.79 -6.18 4.82
CA PRO A 112 10.09 -7.38 5.61
C PRO A 112 11.35 -7.25 6.47
N HIS A 113 12.29 -6.40 6.08
CA HIS A 113 13.52 -6.16 6.84
C HIS A 113 13.39 -5.01 7.86
N TYR A 114 12.24 -4.34 7.93
CA TYR A 114 11.96 -3.29 8.90
C TYR A 114 11.22 -3.86 10.11
N PRO A 115 11.42 -3.32 11.32
CA PRO A 115 10.68 -3.73 12.49
C PRO A 115 9.19 -3.45 12.32
N SER A 116 8.36 -4.32 12.90
CA SER A 116 6.93 -4.06 13.05
C SER A 116 6.70 -2.82 13.92
N ARG A 117 5.79 -1.94 13.52
CA ARG A 117 5.40 -0.71 14.21
C ARG A 117 3.87 -0.55 14.23
N PRO A 118 3.15 -1.39 14.99
CA PRO A 118 1.70 -1.28 15.11
C PRO A 118 1.29 0.01 15.83
N TYR A 119 0.03 0.43 15.66
CA TYR A 119 -0.60 1.54 16.38
C TYR A 119 -1.95 1.11 16.97
#